data_AF-A0A318UAY3-F1
#
_entry.id   AF-A0A318UAY3-F1
#
_cell.length_a   1.000
_cell.length_b   1.000
_cell.length_c   1.000
_cell.angle_alpha   90.00
_cell.angle_beta   90.00
_cell.angle_gamma   90.00
#
_symmetry.space_group_name_H-M   'P 1'
#
loop_
_entity.id
_entity.type
_entity.pdbx_description
1 polymer ?
#
loop_
_entity_poly.entity_id
_entity_poly.type
_entity_poly.pdbx_seq_one_letter_code
_entity_poly.pdbx_strand_id
1 'polypeptide(L)'
;MKQGSFNFWILFSLFFAIPFPMILYYTINSDVDVSALKQEDPWLALGILGLSVLLWIILLIRFFNKWILNVFRSKHNIEKLKREGLQREAKILKAVQLSKAGARYETYELMLSFKNLAGTEINQVAGVNDARPYEHRFEVGKKVDLLLDKDLKGIPYFIFSSTEARIKKGIIGMIFIGWLSLLMAIMAYYLFSYQLESHGAGWRFMSFGHPLLLCPVILVFYGLLGYLIGRFSGQTKQAVNIKFKGLRARARLLNARQTGLYINEQPNVEFLLEYTDEQQQVHQVSFKRIVDLLDLHMTRQEYIDIFYLKEDPSRIAFASDLEEIN
;
A
#
# COMPACT_ATOMS: atom_id res chain seq x y z
N MET A 1 9.56 -4.81 8.50
CA MET A 1 9.74 -3.52 9.23
C MET A 1 8.61 -3.36 10.26
N LYS A 2 8.93 -3.14 11.55
CA LYS A 2 7.94 -3.02 12.64
C LYS A 2 7.10 -1.74 12.48
N GLN A 3 5.78 -1.86 12.65
CA GLN A 3 4.76 -0.79 12.45
C GLN A 3 5.09 0.55 13.14
N GLY A 4 5.85 0.54 14.25
CA GLY A 4 6.26 1.75 14.97
C GLY A 4 7.18 2.69 14.15
N SER A 5 8.10 2.14 13.35
CA SER A 5 8.99 2.96 12.51
C SER A 5 8.20 3.70 11.43
N PHE A 6 7.22 3.03 10.83
CA PHE A 6 6.37 3.61 9.78
C PHE A 6 5.50 4.76 10.30
N ASN A 7 4.87 4.60 11.47
CA ASN A 7 4.05 5.66 12.07
C ASN A 7 4.87 6.90 12.44
N PHE A 8 6.10 6.72 12.94
CA PHE A 8 7.02 7.83 13.20
C PHE A 8 7.31 8.63 11.94
N TRP A 9 7.67 7.96 10.83
CA TRP A 9 7.98 8.64 9.57
C TRP A 9 6.78 9.42 9.02
N ILE A 10 5.56 8.89 9.12
CA ILE A 10 4.35 9.63 8.71
C ILE A 10 4.19 10.90 9.54
N LEU A 11 4.27 10.79 10.86
CA LEU A 11 4.03 11.92 11.76
C LEU A 11 5.13 12.99 11.62
N PHE A 12 6.37 12.54 11.47
CA PHE A 12 7.52 13.37 11.13
C PHE A 12 7.30 14.13 9.81
N SER A 13 6.95 13.43 8.72
CA SER A 13 6.67 14.09 7.44
C SER A 13 5.49 15.07 7.51
N LEU A 14 4.44 14.77 8.28
CA LEU A 14 3.31 15.69 8.46
C LEU A 14 3.71 16.98 9.18
N PHE A 15 4.61 16.91 10.15
CA PHE A 15 5.14 18.10 10.82
C PHE A 15 5.83 19.05 9.82
N PHE A 16 6.66 18.50 8.93
CA PHE A 16 7.33 19.28 7.90
C PHE A 16 6.41 19.76 6.77
N ALA A 17 5.26 19.11 6.58
CA ALA A 17 4.29 19.53 5.57
C ALA A 17 3.34 20.64 6.03
N ILE A 18 3.03 20.73 7.33
CA ILE A 18 1.98 21.63 7.84
C ILE A 18 2.51 22.60 8.92
N PRO A 19 2.83 22.18 10.17
CA PRO A 19 3.34 23.08 11.20
C PRO A 19 4.57 23.90 10.76
N PHE A 20 5.55 23.25 10.12
CA PHE A 20 6.83 23.88 9.83
C PHE A 20 6.70 25.06 8.84
N PRO A 21 6.03 24.93 7.66
CA PRO A 21 5.77 26.07 6.79
C PRO A 21 4.99 27.20 7.47
N MET A 22 4.01 26.86 8.33
CA MET A 22 3.22 27.87 9.04
C MET A 22 4.09 28.66 10.03
N ILE A 23 4.91 27.99 10.84
CA ILE A 23 5.81 28.64 11.80
C ILE A 23 6.79 29.55 11.06
N LEU A 24 7.43 29.07 10.00
CA LEU A 24 8.37 29.86 9.21
C LEU A 24 7.71 31.10 8.64
N TYR A 25 6.55 30.96 8.00
CA TYR A 25 5.85 32.08 7.38
C TYR A 25 5.54 33.20 8.38
N TYR A 26 4.91 32.86 9.50
CA TYR A 26 4.53 33.87 10.50
C TYR A 26 5.70 34.44 11.29
N THR A 27 6.82 33.71 11.37
CA THR A 27 8.06 34.23 12.00
C THR A 27 8.79 35.20 11.08
N ILE A 28 8.82 34.92 9.77
CA ILE A 28 9.53 35.75 8.79
C ILE A 28 8.72 37.01 8.46
N ASN A 29 7.39 36.89 8.36
CA ASN A 29 6.51 37.98 7.94
C ASN A 29 5.78 38.63 9.12
N SER A 30 6.41 38.70 10.30
CA SER A 30 5.79 39.28 11.50
C SER A 30 5.54 40.79 11.38
N ASP A 31 6.36 41.48 10.58
CA ASP A 31 6.25 42.93 10.34
C ASP A 31 5.69 43.18 8.93
N VAL A 32 4.36 43.22 8.83
CA VAL A 32 3.67 43.40 7.55
C VAL A 32 3.66 44.87 7.14
N ASP A 33 4.39 45.22 6.08
CA ASP A 33 4.31 46.54 5.45
C ASP A 33 3.01 46.67 4.62
N VAL A 34 2.01 47.33 5.20
CA VAL A 34 0.69 47.59 4.57
C VAL A 34 0.81 48.39 3.27
N SER A 35 1.87 49.19 3.11
CA SER A 35 2.09 49.98 1.89
C SER A 35 2.62 49.12 0.74
N ALA A 36 3.46 48.11 1.04
CA ALA A 36 3.94 47.13 0.08
C ALA A 36 2.81 46.21 -0.43
N LEU A 37 1.90 45.78 0.47
CA LEU A 37 0.73 44.97 0.13
C LEU A 37 -0.20 45.58 -0.93
N LYS A 38 -0.32 46.92 -0.96
CA LYS A 38 -1.14 47.61 -1.96
C LYS A 38 -0.50 47.65 -3.35
N GLN A 39 0.83 47.46 -3.41
CA GLN A 39 1.60 47.46 -4.66
C GLN A 39 1.67 46.08 -5.30
N GLU A 40 1.38 45.01 -4.55
CA GLU A 40 1.33 43.63 -5.05
C GLU A 40 0.28 43.45 -6.16
N ASP A 41 0.60 42.62 -7.15
CA ASP A 41 -0.29 42.34 -8.29
C ASP A 41 -1.52 41.53 -7.84
N PRO A 42 -2.74 42.11 -7.92
CA PRO A 42 -3.94 41.43 -7.45
C PRO A 42 -4.30 40.22 -8.30
N TRP A 43 -3.95 40.19 -9.60
CA TRP A 43 -4.25 39.04 -10.46
C TRP A 43 -3.37 37.85 -10.13
N LEU A 44 -2.08 38.10 -9.86
CA LEU A 44 -1.15 37.07 -9.43
C LEU A 44 -1.59 36.46 -8.09
N ALA A 45 -1.94 37.30 -7.11
CA ALA A 45 -2.41 36.86 -5.81
C ALA A 45 -3.70 36.01 -5.90
N LEU A 46 -4.67 36.43 -6.73
CA LEU A 46 -5.88 35.65 -7.01
C LEU A 46 -5.58 34.34 -7.74
N GLY A 47 -4.60 34.33 -8.66
CA GLY A 47 -4.15 33.12 -9.33
C GLY A 47 -3.56 32.10 -8.35
N ILE A 48 -2.71 32.56 -7.42
CA ILE A 48 -2.14 31.72 -6.36
C ILE A 48 -3.23 31.20 -5.42
N LEU A 49 -4.20 32.05 -5.05
CA LEU A 49 -5.34 31.64 -4.23
C LEU A 49 -6.15 30.54 -4.93
N GLY A 50 -6.47 30.73 -6.22
CA GLY A 50 -7.19 29.74 -7.03
C GLY A 50 -6.45 28.41 -7.10
N LEU A 51 -5.13 28.43 -7.30
CA LEU A 51 -4.28 27.24 -7.28
C LEU A 51 -4.30 26.54 -5.91
N SER A 52 -4.19 27.32 -4.82
CA SER A 52 -4.26 26.81 -3.46
C SER A 52 -5.58 26.09 -3.17
N VAL A 53 -6.72 26.70 -3.53
CA VAL A 53 -8.05 26.09 -3.37
C VAL A 53 -8.16 24.80 -4.17
N LEU A 54 -7.70 24.80 -5.43
CA LEU A 54 -7.70 23.62 -6.29
C LEU A 54 -6.91 22.47 -5.67
N LEU A 55 -5.70 22.72 -5.16
CA LEU A 55 -4.86 21.70 -4.54
C LEU A 55 -5.51 21.10 -3.27
N TRP A 56 -6.12 21.94 -2.43
CA TRP A 56 -6.85 21.46 -1.26
C TRP A 56 -8.06 20.59 -1.64
N ILE A 57 -8.82 20.97 -2.69
CA ILE A 57 -9.93 20.15 -3.20
C ILE A 57 -9.42 18.77 -3.65
N ILE A 58 -8.33 18.72 -4.42
CA ILE A 58 -7.72 17.45 -4.87
C ILE A 58 -7.34 16.58 -3.66
N LEU A 59 -6.69 17.15 -2.65
CA LEU A 59 -6.30 16.43 -1.44
C LEU A 59 -7.52 15.90 -0.67
N LEU A 60 -8.55 16.72 -0.47
CA LEU A 60 -9.77 16.35 0.24
C LEU A 60 -10.51 15.21 -0.45
N ILE A 61 -10.64 15.27 -1.78
CA ILE A 61 -11.23 14.19 -2.59
C ILE A 61 -10.40 12.90 -2.45
N ARG A 62 -9.07 13.01 -2.51
CA ARG A 62 -8.18 11.85 -2.37
C ARG A 62 -8.31 11.21 -0.98
N PHE A 63 -8.36 12.00 0.09
CA PHE A 63 -8.57 11.48 1.44
C PHE A 63 -9.96 10.87 1.62
N PHE A 64 -11.00 11.51 1.07
CA PHE A 64 -12.36 10.96 1.10
C PHE A 64 -12.43 9.58 0.42
N ASN A 65 -11.86 9.48 -0.79
CA ASN A 65 -11.79 8.23 -1.54
C ASN A 65 -11.04 7.14 -0.77
N LYS A 66 -9.91 7.50 -0.15
CA LYS A 66 -9.05 6.55 0.57
C LYS A 66 -9.67 6.08 1.89
N TRP A 67 -10.23 6.98 2.68
CA TRP A 67 -10.71 6.67 4.04
C TRP A 67 -12.13 6.14 4.08
N ILE A 68 -13.01 6.65 3.19
CA ILE A 68 -14.44 6.35 3.25
C ILE A 68 -14.82 5.41 2.11
N LEU A 69 -14.62 5.80 0.85
CA LEU A 69 -15.08 5.00 -0.29
C LEU A 69 -14.38 3.64 -0.39
N ASN A 70 -13.09 3.56 -0.05
CA ASN A 70 -12.34 2.31 -0.10
C ASN A 70 -12.95 1.22 0.79
N VAL A 71 -13.56 1.58 1.92
CA VAL A 71 -14.23 0.62 2.81
C VAL A 71 -15.44 -0.01 2.12
N PHE A 72 -16.23 0.81 1.42
CA PHE A 72 -17.39 0.34 0.66
C PHE A 72 -16.98 -0.50 -0.55
N ARG A 73 -15.93 -0.08 -1.28
CA ARG A 73 -15.36 -0.86 -2.39
C ARG A 73 -14.86 -2.22 -1.92
N SER A 74 -14.14 -2.27 -0.79
CA SER A 74 -13.65 -3.52 -0.21
C SER A 74 -14.80 -4.45 0.20
N LYS A 75 -15.86 -3.91 0.83
CA LYS A 75 -17.07 -4.69 1.13
C LYS A 75 -17.71 -5.24 -0.14
N HIS A 76 -17.87 -4.40 -1.16
CA HIS A 76 -18.45 -4.82 -2.44
C HIS A 76 -17.63 -5.95 -3.08
N ASN A 77 -16.29 -5.85 -3.06
CA ASN A 77 -15.41 -6.90 -3.57
C ASN A 77 -15.56 -8.21 -2.80
N ILE A 78 -15.66 -8.17 -1.46
CA ILE A 78 -15.90 -9.37 -0.65
C ILE A 78 -17.25 -10.02 -1.01
N GLU A 79 -18.31 -9.22 -1.14
CA GLU A 79 -19.63 -9.73 -1.53
C GLU A 79 -19.65 -10.27 -2.97
N LYS A 80 -18.87 -9.68 -3.88
CA LYS A 80 -18.66 -10.22 -5.23
C LYS A 80 -17.95 -11.58 -5.16
N LEU A 81 -16.89 -11.70 -4.36
CA LEU A 81 -16.15 -12.95 -4.18
C LEU A 81 -17.01 -14.09 -3.62
N LYS A 82 -17.96 -13.78 -2.74
CA LYS A 82 -18.93 -14.78 -2.27
C LYS A 82 -19.79 -15.38 -3.38
N ARG A 83 -20.08 -14.61 -4.42
CA ARG A 83 -20.96 -15.01 -5.53
C ARG A 83 -20.20 -15.69 -6.67
N GLU A 84 -19.03 -15.15 -7.02
CA GLU A 84 -18.30 -15.51 -8.23
C GLU A 84 -16.93 -16.16 -7.98
N GLY A 85 -16.49 -16.16 -6.71
CA GLY A 85 -15.17 -16.64 -6.31
C GLY A 85 -14.98 -18.12 -6.60
N LEU A 86 -13.76 -18.48 -6.97
CA LEU A 86 -13.40 -19.87 -7.23
C LEU A 86 -13.12 -20.57 -5.90
N GLN A 87 -13.89 -21.62 -5.59
CA GLN A 87 -13.70 -22.39 -4.37
C GLN A 87 -12.39 -23.19 -4.40
N ARG A 88 -11.66 -23.13 -3.28
CA ARG A 88 -10.45 -23.90 -3.02
C ARG A 88 -10.43 -24.37 -1.58
N GLU A 89 -10.06 -25.61 -1.36
CA GLU A 89 -9.80 -26.12 -0.02
C GLU A 89 -8.35 -25.80 0.36
N ALA A 90 -8.16 -25.26 1.58
CA ALA A 90 -6.86 -24.93 2.13
C ALA A 90 -6.60 -25.70 3.42
N LYS A 91 -5.36 -26.13 3.61
CA LYS A 91 -4.88 -26.77 4.85
C LYS A 91 -4.18 -25.75 5.73
N ILE A 92 -4.51 -25.72 7.01
CA ILE A 92 -3.83 -24.87 7.99
C ILE A 92 -2.51 -25.53 8.38
N LEU A 93 -1.39 -24.89 8.03
CA LEU A 93 -0.04 -25.34 8.38
C LEU A 93 0.40 -24.82 9.75
N LYS A 94 0.09 -23.56 10.05
CA LYS A 94 0.41 -22.90 11.32
C LYS A 94 -0.73 -21.97 11.72
N ALA A 95 -0.97 -21.84 13.01
CA ALA A 95 -1.95 -20.92 13.58
C ALA A 95 -1.33 -20.22 14.78
N VAL A 96 -1.26 -18.89 14.73
CA VAL A 96 -0.74 -18.04 15.81
C VAL A 96 -1.85 -17.13 16.30
N GLN A 97 -2.25 -17.26 17.56
CA GLN A 97 -3.24 -16.37 18.16
C GLN A 97 -2.61 -15.02 18.48
N LEU A 98 -3.18 -13.95 17.94
CA LEU A 98 -2.74 -12.56 18.12
C LEU A 98 -3.60 -11.78 19.13
N SER A 99 -4.79 -12.29 19.48
CA SER A 99 -5.70 -11.59 20.41
C SER A 99 -5.16 -11.57 21.83
N LYS A 100 -5.32 -10.43 22.51
CA LYS A 100 -5.09 -10.29 23.95
C LYS A 100 -6.24 -10.95 24.74
N ALA A 101 -5.96 -11.40 25.96
CA ALA A 101 -6.96 -11.96 26.87
C ALA A 101 -8.13 -10.98 27.05
N GLY A 102 -9.37 -11.46 26.89
CA GLY A 102 -10.61 -10.66 27.01
C GLY A 102 -11.08 -9.96 25.72
N ALA A 103 -10.47 -10.22 24.57
CA ALA A 103 -10.96 -9.69 23.29
C ALA A 103 -12.32 -10.31 22.89
N ARG A 104 -13.19 -9.50 22.25
CA ARG A 104 -14.51 -9.96 21.76
C ARG A 104 -14.43 -11.05 20.69
N TYR A 105 -13.33 -11.08 19.95
CA TYR A 105 -13.04 -12.04 18.89
C TYR A 105 -11.63 -12.56 19.11
N GLU A 106 -11.41 -13.85 18.88
CA GLU A 106 -10.06 -14.39 18.84
C GLU A 106 -9.48 -14.16 17.45
N THR A 107 -8.35 -13.46 17.39
CA THR A 107 -7.69 -13.14 16.13
C THR A 107 -6.55 -14.11 15.94
N TYR A 108 -6.51 -14.78 14.79
CA TYR A 108 -5.46 -15.70 14.41
C TYR A 108 -4.74 -15.21 13.15
N GLU A 109 -3.44 -15.43 13.11
CA GLU A 109 -2.64 -15.43 11.89
C GLU A 109 -2.41 -16.87 11.47
N LEU A 110 -2.90 -17.24 10.29
CA LEU A 110 -2.87 -18.59 9.76
C LEU A 110 -1.92 -18.66 8.58
N MET A 111 -1.07 -19.68 8.54
CA MET A 111 -0.34 -20.07 7.34
C MET A 111 -1.15 -21.15 6.63
N LEU A 112 -1.64 -20.85 5.43
CA LEU A 112 -2.51 -21.71 4.64
C LEU A 112 -1.74 -22.29 3.46
N SER A 113 -1.93 -23.58 3.19
CA SER A 113 -1.51 -24.23 1.93
C SER A 113 -2.73 -24.54 1.07
N PHE A 114 -2.75 -24.08 -0.18
CA PHE A 114 -3.81 -24.41 -1.14
C PHE A 114 -3.34 -24.32 -2.58
N LYS A 115 -4.13 -24.89 -3.49
CA LYS A 115 -3.90 -24.78 -4.93
C LYS A 115 -4.32 -23.41 -5.46
N ASN A 116 -3.40 -22.72 -6.12
CA ASN A 116 -3.65 -21.45 -6.79
C ASN A 116 -4.59 -21.61 -8.01
N LEU A 117 -4.76 -20.55 -8.81
CA LEU A 117 -5.65 -20.57 -9.98
C LEU A 117 -5.14 -21.50 -11.08
N ALA A 118 -3.83 -21.73 -11.16
CA ALA A 118 -3.19 -22.68 -12.08
C ALA A 118 -3.11 -24.11 -11.53
N GLY A 119 -3.55 -24.36 -10.29
CA GLY A 119 -3.54 -25.69 -9.67
C GLY A 119 -2.26 -26.04 -8.91
N THR A 120 -1.32 -25.10 -8.79
CA THR A 120 -0.05 -25.26 -8.07
C THR A 120 -0.23 -24.97 -6.59
N GLU A 121 0.38 -25.77 -5.72
CA GLU A 121 0.32 -25.55 -4.27
C GLU A 121 1.16 -24.33 -3.85
N ILE A 122 0.52 -23.42 -3.11
CA ILE A 122 1.13 -22.19 -2.59
C ILE A 122 0.85 -22.02 -1.10
N ASN A 123 1.80 -21.36 -0.43
CA ASN A 123 1.68 -20.95 0.97
C ASN A 123 1.27 -19.48 1.07
N GLN A 124 0.29 -19.17 1.89
CA GLN A 124 -0.21 -17.81 2.09
C GLN A 124 -0.56 -17.57 3.55
N VAL A 125 -0.06 -16.46 4.10
CA VAL A 125 -0.43 -16.01 5.44
C VAL A 125 -1.72 -15.20 5.36
N ALA A 126 -2.64 -15.45 6.27
CA ALA A 126 -3.94 -14.77 6.34
C ALA A 126 -4.34 -14.51 7.78
N GLY A 127 -4.82 -13.29 8.07
CA GLY A 127 -5.47 -12.96 9.33
C GLY A 127 -6.94 -13.34 9.33
N VAL A 128 -7.42 -13.97 10.41
CA VAL A 128 -8.84 -14.27 10.63
C VAL A 128 -9.28 -13.79 12.01
N ASN A 129 -10.49 -13.25 12.08
CA ASN A 129 -11.16 -12.93 13.34
C ASN A 129 -12.25 -13.99 13.57
N ASP A 130 -12.05 -14.86 14.55
CA ASP A 130 -12.98 -15.91 14.90
C ASP A 130 -14.05 -15.39 15.87
N ALA A 131 -15.32 -15.51 15.45
CA ALA A 131 -16.50 -15.23 16.27
C ALA A 131 -16.96 -16.43 17.10
N ARG A 132 -16.49 -17.64 16.79
CA ARG A 132 -16.85 -18.90 17.43
C ARG A 132 -15.59 -19.74 17.71
N PRO A 133 -14.68 -19.24 18.56
CA PRO A 133 -13.42 -19.93 18.86
C PRO A 133 -13.61 -21.31 19.50
N TYR A 134 -14.72 -21.51 20.23
CA TYR A 134 -15.09 -22.79 20.84
C TYR A 134 -15.36 -23.92 19.82
N GLU A 135 -15.52 -23.61 18.53
CA GLU A 135 -15.65 -24.62 17.48
C GLU A 135 -14.28 -25.15 17.01
N HIS A 136 -13.17 -24.61 17.54
CA HIS A 136 -11.82 -25.07 17.25
C HIS A 136 -11.50 -25.12 15.74
N ARG A 137 -12.07 -24.20 14.96
CA ARG A 137 -12.08 -24.28 13.48
C ARG A 137 -10.72 -24.02 12.85
N PHE A 138 -9.85 -23.28 13.54
CA PHE A 138 -8.58 -22.79 13.02
C PHE A 138 -7.36 -23.45 13.65
N GLU A 139 -7.42 -24.77 13.84
CA GLU A 139 -6.31 -25.56 14.36
C GLU A 139 -5.43 -26.12 13.24
N VAL A 140 -4.15 -26.35 13.57
CA VAL A 140 -3.18 -26.93 12.65
C VAL A 140 -3.66 -28.29 12.13
N GLY A 141 -3.56 -28.49 10.83
CA GLY A 141 -3.98 -29.71 10.13
C GLY A 141 -5.43 -29.71 9.65
N LYS A 142 -6.29 -28.82 10.17
CA LYS A 142 -7.68 -28.69 9.68
C LYS A 142 -7.74 -28.05 8.30
N LYS A 143 -8.84 -28.31 7.60
CA LYS A 143 -9.14 -27.80 6.27
C LYS A 143 -10.18 -26.68 6.36
N VAL A 144 -10.00 -25.65 5.54
CA VAL A 144 -10.88 -24.49 5.45
C VAL A 144 -11.16 -24.17 3.99
N ASP A 145 -12.39 -23.78 3.69
CA ASP A 145 -12.77 -23.36 2.36
C ASP A 145 -12.42 -21.88 2.12
N LEU A 146 -11.78 -21.63 0.98
CA LEU A 146 -11.42 -20.32 0.48
C LEU A 146 -12.16 -20.03 -0.83
N LEU A 147 -12.37 -18.75 -1.10
CA LEU A 147 -12.87 -18.22 -2.36
C LEU A 147 -11.83 -17.27 -2.94
N LEU A 148 -11.33 -17.58 -4.14
CA LEU A 148 -10.30 -16.81 -4.82
C LEU A 148 -10.90 -15.92 -5.92
N ASP A 149 -10.34 -14.72 -6.10
CA ASP A 149 -10.62 -13.86 -7.25
C ASP A 149 -9.94 -14.43 -8.51
N LYS A 150 -10.73 -14.86 -9.50
CA LYS A 150 -10.22 -15.37 -10.79
C LYS A 150 -9.44 -14.29 -11.56
N ASP A 151 -9.88 -13.04 -11.43
CA ASP A 151 -9.33 -11.92 -12.18
C ASP A 151 -8.15 -11.25 -11.46
N LEU A 152 -8.02 -11.44 -10.15
CA LEU A 152 -7.06 -10.75 -9.27
C LEU A 152 -7.13 -9.21 -9.41
N LYS A 153 -8.34 -8.67 -9.63
CA LYS A 153 -8.55 -7.22 -9.84
C LYS A 153 -8.97 -6.53 -8.55
N GLY A 154 -9.73 -7.22 -7.70
CA GLY A 154 -10.22 -6.69 -6.43
C GLY A 154 -9.34 -7.10 -5.26
N ILE A 155 -9.05 -6.16 -4.36
CA ILE A 155 -8.54 -6.49 -3.03
C ILE A 155 -9.75 -6.64 -2.09
N PRO A 156 -9.82 -7.69 -1.25
CA PRO A 156 -8.84 -8.79 -1.11
C PRO A 156 -8.88 -9.81 -2.26
N TYR A 157 -7.76 -10.49 -2.53
CA TYR A 157 -7.65 -11.50 -3.62
C TYR A 157 -8.26 -12.85 -3.28
N PHE A 158 -8.40 -13.16 -1.99
CA PHE A 158 -9.10 -14.34 -1.51
C PHE A 158 -9.78 -14.02 -0.18
N ILE A 159 -10.79 -14.82 0.17
CA ILE A 159 -11.50 -14.77 1.46
C ILE A 159 -11.80 -16.18 1.94
N PHE A 160 -12.02 -16.36 3.25
CA PHE A 160 -12.64 -17.59 3.75
C PHE A 160 -14.11 -17.63 3.32
N SER A 161 -14.64 -18.81 2.97
CA SER A 161 -16.04 -18.97 2.54
C SER A 161 -17.04 -18.48 3.61
N SER A 162 -16.69 -18.66 4.89
CA SER A 162 -17.49 -18.25 6.04
C SER A 162 -17.34 -16.77 6.43
N THR A 163 -16.65 -15.95 5.62
CA THR A 163 -16.41 -14.54 5.94
C THR A 163 -17.70 -13.73 5.92
N GLU A 164 -17.99 -12.99 6.99
CA GLU A 164 -19.07 -12.00 7.03
C GLU A 164 -18.51 -10.57 7.03
N ALA A 165 -18.74 -9.82 5.94
CA ALA A 165 -18.31 -8.43 5.85
C ALA A 165 -19.30 -7.51 6.57
N ARG A 166 -18.92 -7.02 7.76
CA ARG A 166 -19.69 -6.03 8.51
C ARG A 166 -18.99 -4.68 8.52
N ILE A 167 -19.74 -3.64 8.15
CA ILE A 167 -19.29 -2.26 8.28
C ILE A 167 -19.67 -1.76 9.68
N LYS A 168 -18.66 -1.35 10.45
CA LYS A 168 -18.86 -0.67 11.73
C LYS A 168 -19.29 0.78 11.47
N LYS A 169 -20.60 1.02 11.35
CA LYS A 169 -21.19 2.34 11.01
C LYS A 169 -20.67 3.46 11.91
N GLY A 170 -20.53 3.21 13.22
CA GLY A 170 -20.00 4.21 14.16
C GLY A 170 -18.57 4.65 13.84
N ILE A 171 -17.69 3.71 13.45
CA ILE A 171 -16.31 4.05 13.06
C ILE A 171 -16.30 4.84 11.75
N ILE A 172 -17.10 4.46 10.75
CA ILE A 172 -17.22 5.23 9.52
C ILE A 172 -17.76 6.63 9.81
N GLY A 173 -18.75 6.75 10.70
CA GLY A 173 -19.27 8.03 11.16
C GLY A 173 -18.18 8.91 11.78
N MET A 174 -17.37 8.36 12.68
CA MET A 174 -16.22 9.09 13.26
C MET A 174 -15.18 9.50 12.20
N ILE A 175 -14.86 8.62 11.23
CA ILE A 175 -13.95 8.95 10.14
C ILE A 175 -14.53 10.07 9.27
N PHE A 176 -15.84 10.04 8.99
CA PHE A 176 -16.53 11.07 8.22
C PHE A 176 -16.55 12.41 8.96
N ILE A 177 -16.83 12.41 10.27
CA ILE A 177 -16.73 13.59 11.13
C ILE A 177 -15.28 14.12 11.13
N GLY A 178 -14.28 13.25 11.25
CA GLY A 178 -12.88 13.66 11.18
C GLY A 178 -12.51 14.31 9.84
N TRP A 179 -13.05 13.81 8.73
CA TRP A 179 -12.88 14.44 7.42
C TRP A 179 -13.59 15.81 7.34
N LEU A 180 -14.79 15.95 7.91
CA LEU A 180 -15.47 17.25 8.02
C LEU A 180 -14.72 18.24 8.91
N SER A 181 -14.14 17.78 10.02
CA SER A 181 -13.28 18.60 10.89
C SER A 181 -12.05 19.09 10.15
N LEU A 182 -11.43 18.25 9.30
CA LEU A 182 -10.32 18.67 8.44
C LEU A 182 -10.75 19.76 7.44
N LEU A 183 -11.89 19.57 6.76
CA LEU A 183 -12.46 20.57 5.85
C LEU A 183 -12.71 21.90 6.59
N MET A 184 -13.31 21.83 7.78
CA MET A 184 -13.58 23.00 8.61
C MET A 184 -12.29 23.70 9.05
N ALA A 185 -11.25 22.96 9.43
CA ALA A 185 -9.97 23.54 9.82
C ALA A 185 -9.30 24.29 8.65
N ILE A 186 -9.36 23.75 7.44
CA ILE A 186 -8.85 24.41 6.23
C ILE A 186 -9.64 25.70 5.98
N MET A 187 -10.98 25.64 5.99
CA MET A 187 -11.83 26.81 5.82
C MET A 187 -11.58 27.89 6.88
N ALA A 188 -11.49 27.48 8.15
CA ALA A 188 -11.17 28.37 9.26
C ALA A 188 -9.82 29.04 9.06
N TYR A 189 -8.84 28.31 8.51
CA TYR A 189 -7.53 28.87 8.22
C TYR A 189 -7.54 29.90 7.08
N TYR A 190 -8.32 29.68 6.01
CA TYR A 190 -8.56 30.72 4.99
C TYR A 190 -9.20 31.98 5.59
N LEU A 191 -10.21 31.81 6.45
CA LEU A 191 -10.86 32.94 7.13
C LEU A 191 -9.92 33.68 8.07
N PHE A 192 -9.14 32.94 8.87
CA PHE A 192 -8.16 33.49 9.79
C PHE A 192 -7.10 34.31 9.06
N SER A 193 -6.49 33.75 8.01
CA SER A 193 -5.47 34.43 7.22
C SER A 193 -6.05 35.67 6.51
N TYR A 194 -7.26 35.57 5.98
CA TYR A 194 -7.94 36.74 5.40
C TYR A 194 -8.19 37.85 6.43
N GLN A 195 -8.67 37.52 7.63
CA GLN A 195 -8.93 38.52 8.67
C GLN A 195 -7.65 39.17 9.18
N LEU A 196 -6.58 38.39 9.30
CA LEU A 196 -5.32 38.85 9.84
C LEU A 196 -4.53 39.69 8.83
N GLU A 197 -4.49 39.28 7.56
CA GLU A 197 -3.51 39.78 6.58
C GLU A 197 -4.12 40.64 5.47
N SER A 198 -5.45 40.66 5.31
CA SER A 198 -6.09 41.41 4.21
C SER A 198 -5.86 42.91 4.31
N HIS A 199 -5.93 43.51 5.51
CA HIS A 199 -5.80 44.95 5.76
C HIS A 199 -6.57 45.87 4.77
N GLY A 200 -7.68 45.39 4.21
CA GLY A 200 -8.47 46.10 3.19
C GLY A 200 -7.93 46.01 1.75
N ALA A 201 -6.82 45.32 1.52
CA ALA A 201 -6.23 45.03 0.21
C ALA A 201 -6.73 43.72 -0.42
N GLY A 202 -7.61 42.97 0.27
CA GLY A 202 -8.15 41.70 -0.22
C GLY A 202 -7.14 40.56 -0.06
N TRP A 203 -7.06 39.67 -1.05
CA TRP A 203 -6.16 38.50 -1.03
C TRP A 203 -4.72 38.79 -1.48
N ARG A 204 -4.32 40.06 -1.55
CA ARG A 204 -3.01 40.48 -2.08
C ARG A 204 -1.81 40.00 -1.25
N PHE A 205 -2.03 39.61 0.00
CA PHE A 205 -1.03 38.94 0.84
C PHE A 205 -0.68 37.52 0.36
N MET A 206 -1.49 36.94 -0.55
CA MET A 206 -1.27 35.60 -1.06
C MET A 206 -0.02 35.56 -1.95
N SER A 207 1.02 34.90 -1.44
CA SER A 207 2.30 34.71 -2.12
C SER A 207 2.65 33.23 -2.26
N PHE A 208 3.71 32.90 -3.01
CA PHE A 208 4.18 31.52 -3.15
C PHE A 208 4.64 30.90 -1.83
N GLY A 209 5.08 31.72 -0.88
CA GLY A 209 5.50 31.29 0.46
C GLY A 209 4.35 31.10 1.45
N HIS A 210 3.12 31.46 1.06
CA HIS A 210 1.98 31.41 1.97
C HIS A 210 1.63 29.96 2.35
N PRO A 211 1.39 29.62 3.63
CA PRO A 211 1.12 28.24 4.04
C PRO A 211 -0.15 27.65 3.40
N LEU A 212 -1.14 28.49 3.07
CA LEU A 212 -2.31 28.05 2.29
C LEU A 212 -1.91 27.38 0.97
N LEU A 213 -0.83 27.80 0.32
CA LEU A 213 -0.31 27.17 -0.90
C LEU A 213 0.77 26.13 -0.59
N LEU A 214 1.76 26.45 0.25
CA LEU A 214 2.88 25.53 0.49
C LEU A 214 2.45 24.20 1.10
N CYS A 215 1.56 24.22 2.10
CA CYS A 215 1.11 23.01 2.78
C CYS A 215 0.48 21.99 1.80
N PRO A 216 -0.53 22.35 0.97
CA PRO A 216 -1.09 21.39 0.03
C PRO A 216 -0.11 21.01 -1.08
N VAL A 217 0.79 21.89 -1.52
CA VAL A 217 1.85 21.55 -2.48
C VAL A 217 2.74 20.43 -1.94
N ILE A 218 3.24 20.57 -0.70
CA ILE A 218 4.10 19.58 -0.06
C ILE A 218 3.35 18.24 0.12
N LEU A 219 2.08 18.29 0.56
CA LEU A 219 1.26 17.09 0.73
C LEU A 219 0.98 16.37 -0.60
N VAL A 220 0.71 17.11 -1.68
CA VAL A 220 0.55 16.53 -3.02
C VAL A 220 1.87 15.92 -3.49
N PHE A 221 3.00 16.60 -3.26
CA PHE A 221 4.32 16.10 -3.60
C PHE A 221 4.65 14.79 -2.87
N TYR A 222 4.39 14.69 -1.56
CA TYR A 222 4.54 13.43 -0.83
C TYR A 222 3.61 12.34 -1.36
N GLY A 223 2.37 12.69 -1.71
CA GLY A 223 1.44 11.78 -2.35
C GLY A 223 1.93 11.25 -3.70
N LEU A 224 2.58 12.11 -4.50
CA LEU A 224 3.19 11.77 -5.79
C LEU A 224 4.43 10.89 -5.60
N LEU A 225 5.33 11.26 -4.69
CA LEU A 225 6.53 10.50 -4.37
C LEU A 225 6.15 9.07 -3.92
N GLY A 226 5.18 8.95 -3.02
CA GLY A 226 4.66 7.65 -2.60
C GLY A 226 4.02 6.85 -3.75
N TYR A 227 3.35 7.51 -4.69
CA TYR A 227 2.83 6.86 -5.89
C TYR A 227 3.94 6.37 -6.83
N LEU A 228 4.97 7.19 -7.06
CA LEU A 228 6.12 6.85 -7.90
C LEU A 228 6.90 5.67 -7.29
N ILE A 229 7.21 5.73 -5.99
CA ILE A 229 7.85 4.62 -5.27
C ILE A 229 6.99 3.36 -5.37
N GLY A 230 5.67 3.48 -5.18
CA GLY A 230 4.74 2.36 -5.36
C GLY A 230 4.70 1.79 -6.78
N ARG A 231 4.95 2.60 -7.80
CA ARG A 231 5.05 2.15 -9.20
C ARG A 231 6.36 1.42 -9.48
N PHE A 232 7.47 1.86 -8.91
CA PHE A 232 8.73 1.10 -8.92
C PHE A 232 8.61 -0.22 -8.12
N SER A 233 7.78 -0.23 -7.08
CA SER A 233 7.36 -1.44 -6.36
C SER A 233 6.36 -2.32 -7.14
N GLY A 234 6.16 -2.09 -8.45
CA GLY A 234 5.33 -2.88 -9.36
C GLY A 234 5.66 -4.39 -9.40
N GLN A 235 6.82 -4.77 -8.86
CA GLN A 235 7.16 -6.15 -8.51
C GLN A 235 6.10 -6.81 -7.62
N THR A 236 5.40 -6.09 -6.74
CA THR A 236 4.36 -6.66 -5.87
C THR A 236 3.13 -7.14 -6.66
N LYS A 237 2.62 -6.36 -7.62
CA LYS A 237 1.50 -6.81 -8.47
C LYS A 237 1.89 -7.98 -9.36
N GLN A 238 3.10 -7.95 -9.91
CA GLN A 238 3.62 -9.05 -10.72
C GLN A 238 3.82 -10.30 -9.89
N ALA A 239 4.41 -10.19 -8.69
CA ALA A 239 4.65 -11.30 -7.80
C ALA A 239 3.33 -11.88 -7.24
N VAL A 240 2.32 -11.04 -6.94
CA VAL A 240 0.96 -11.52 -6.63
C VAL A 240 0.38 -12.31 -7.82
N ASN A 241 0.53 -11.80 -9.04
CA ASN A 241 0.07 -12.51 -10.24
C ASN A 241 0.79 -13.86 -10.40
N ILE A 242 2.12 -13.89 -10.31
CA ILE A 242 2.93 -15.11 -10.35
C ILE A 242 2.54 -16.07 -9.21
N LYS A 243 2.30 -15.59 -7.99
CA LYS A 243 1.87 -16.44 -6.86
C LYS A 243 0.53 -17.10 -7.13
N PHE A 244 -0.48 -16.34 -7.55
CA PHE A 244 -1.84 -16.84 -7.70
C PHE A 244 -2.14 -17.51 -9.05
N LYS A 245 -1.35 -17.25 -10.10
CA LYS A 245 -1.54 -17.82 -11.46
C LYS A 245 -0.34 -18.60 -11.99
N GLY A 246 0.79 -18.59 -11.29
CA GLY A 246 2.00 -19.24 -11.76
C GLY A 246 2.00 -20.76 -11.59
N LEU A 247 2.81 -21.41 -12.42
CA LEU A 247 3.16 -22.81 -12.35
C LEU A 247 4.53 -22.95 -11.68
N ARG A 248 4.71 -23.97 -10.85
CA ARG A 248 5.99 -24.24 -10.20
C ARG A 248 6.87 -25.07 -11.13
N ALA A 249 8.11 -24.64 -11.29
CA ALA A 249 9.14 -25.38 -12.03
C ALA A 249 10.45 -25.37 -11.24
N ARG A 250 11.28 -26.37 -11.50
CA ARG A 250 12.65 -26.43 -10.96
C ARG A 250 13.59 -25.93 -12.03
N ALA A 251 14.19 -24.76 -11.79
CA ALA A 251 15.12 -24.15 -12.70
C ALA A 251 16.55 -24.55 -12.34
N ARG A 252 17.37 -24.83 -13.35
CA ARG A 252 18.81 -24.99 -13.22
C ARG A 252 19.49 -23.63 -13.23
N LEU A 253 20.36 -23.39 -12.25
CA LEU A 253 21.19 -22.19 -12.22
C LEU A 253 22.35 -22.35 -13.20
N LEU A 254 22.37 -21.53 -14.25
CA LEU A 254 23.48 -21.49 -15.20
C LEU A 254 24.59 -20.56 -14.70
N ASN A 255 24.21 -19.40 -14.17
CA ASN A 255 25.15 -18.42 -13.65
C ASN A 255 24.47 -17.49 -12.63
N ALA A 256 25.20 -17.07 -11.61
CA ALA A 256 24.81 -16.00 -10.69
C ALA A 256 25.96 -15.00 -10.60
N ARG A 257 25.72 -13.77 -11.07
CA ARG A 257 26.76 -12.72 -11.09
C ARG A 257 26.28 -11.48 -10.37
N GLN A 258 27.13 -10.96 -9.49
CA GLN A 258 26.87 -9.68 -8.85
C GLN A 258 26.96 -8.52 -9.87
N THR A 259 25.97 -7.62 -9.83
CA THR A 259 25.86 -6.48 -10.76
C THR A 259 26.72 -5.27 -10.35
N GLY A 260 27.36 -5.31 -9.19
CA GLY A 260 28.11 -4.20 -8.58
C GLY A 260 27.24 -3.18 -7.84
N LEU A 261 25.91 -3.29 -7.95
CA LEU A 261 24.96 -2.46 -7.20
C LEU A 261 24.65 -3.08 -5.83
N TYR A 262 24.62 -2.27 -4.78
CA TYR A 262 24.17 -2.64 -3.44
C TYR A 262 22.99 -1.77 -3.03
N ILE A 263 21.99 -2.37 -2.38
CA ILE A 263 20.84 -1.67 -1.80
C ILE A 263 20.74 -2.10 -0.35
N ASN A 264 20.84 -1.16 0.60
CA ASN A 264 20.90 -1.45 2.04
C ASN A 264 21.97 -2.50 2.40
N GLU A 265 23.17 -2.35 1.83
CA GLU A 265 24.31 -3.28 2.01
C GLU A 265 24.06 -4.71 1.49
N GLN A 266 22.91 -4.97 0.87
CA GLN A 266 22.60 -6.23 0.22
C GLN A 266 22.98 -6.17 -1.27
N PRO A 267 23.69 -7.18 -1.79
CA PRO A 267 24.12 -7.21 -3.18
C PRO A 267 22.95 -7.46 -4.13
N ASN A 268 22.93 -6.74 -5.25
CA ASN A 268 22.05 -7.05 -6.37
C ASN A 268 22.74 -8.05 -7.31
N VAL A 269 22.16 -9.24 -7.44
CA VAL A 269 22.68 -10.37 -8.20
C VAL A 269 21.80 -10.62 -9.42
N GLU A 270 22.43 -10.84 -10.56
CA GLU A 270 21.81 -11.30 -11.79
C GLU A 270 21.88 -12.83 -11.85
N PHE A 271 20.72 -13.47 -11.93
CA PHE A 271 20.58 -14.90 -12.05
C PHE A 271 20.24 -15.24 -13.50
N LEU A 272 21.01 -16.16 -14.10
CA LEU A 272 20.71 -16.80 -15.36
C LEU A 272 20.22 -18.21 -15.07
N LEU A 273 18.95 -18.46 -15.38
CA LEU A 273 18.26 -19.71 -15.09
C LEU A 273 17.79 -20.38 -16.38
N GLU A 274 17.78 -21.70 -16.36
CA GLU A 274 17.20 -22.54 -17.40
C GLU A 274 16.13 -23.42 -16.78
N TYR A 275 14.96 -23.51 -17.39
CA TYR A 275 13.91 -24.43 -16.93
C TYR A 275 13.08 -24.94 -18.10
N THR A 276 12.45 -26.09 -17.88
CA THR A 276 11.53 -26.70 -18.85
C THR A 276 10.10 -26.45 -18.40
N ASP A 277 9.25 -25.97 -19.31
CA ASP A 277 7.82 -25.78 -19.03
C ASP A 277 7.01 -27.08 -19.18
N GLU A 278 5.72 -27.02 -18.82
CA GLU A 278 4.76 -28.12 -19.00
C GLU A 278 4.62 -28.62 -20.46
N GLN A 279 5.04 -27.82 -21.45
CA GLN A 279 5.01 -28.15 -22.87
C GLN A 279 6.34 -28.75 -23.37
N GLN A 280 7.27 -29.05 -22.45
CA GLN A 280 8.62 -29.55 -22.74
C GLN A 280 9.49 -28.55 -23.51
N GLN A 281 9.17 -27.25 -23.47
CA GLN A 281 10.00 -26.20 -24.04
C GLN A 281 10.99 -25.69 -23.00
N VAL A 282 12.24 -25.55 -23.41
CA VAL A 282 13.32 -25.04 -22.56
C VAL A 282 13.37 -23.52 -22.69
N HIS A 283 13.31 -22.84 -21.55
CA HIS A 283 13.40 -21.39 -21.45
C HIS A 283 14.66 -21.01 -20.68
N GLN A 284 15.43 -20.07 -21.24
CA GLN A 284 16.52 -19.41 -20.53
C GLN A 284 16.12 -17.98 -20.20
N VAL A 285 16.17 -17.64 -18.91
CA VAL A 285 15.70 -16.36 -18.39
C VAL A 285 16.76 -15.75 -17.51
N SER A 286 16.91 -14.42 -17.61
CA SER A 286 17.78 -13.66 -16.73
C SER A 286 16.95 -12.65 -15.95
N PHE A 287 17.20 -12.54 -14.65
CA PHE A 287 16.61 -11.48 -13.84
C PHE A 287 17.51 -11.08 -12.68
N LYS A 288 17.29 -9.86 -12.19
CA LYS A 288 18.08 -9.24 -11.14
C LYS A 288 17.29 -9.20 -9.84
N ARG A 289 17.95 -9.57 -8.75
CA ARG A 289 17.37 -9.60 -7.41
C ARG A 289 18.37 -9.12 -6.37
N ILE A 290 17.86 -8.38 -5.38
CA ILE A 290 18.58 -8.09 -4.13
C ILE A 290 18.53 -9.35 -3.27
N VAL A 291 19.70 -9.89 -2.92
CA VAL A 291 19.84 -11.12 -2.13
C VAL A 291 20.33 -10.76 -0.75
N ASP A 292 19.68 -11.27 0.29
CA ASP A 292 20.18 -11.11 1.67
C ASP A 292 21.55 -11.79 1.80
N LEU A 293 22.45 -11.19 2.58
CA LEU A 293 23.75 -11.78 2.89
C LEU A 293 23.62 -13.17 3.53
N LEU A 294 22.55 -13.39 4.30
CA LEU A 294 22.25 -14.70 4.90
C LEU A 294 21.82 -15.74 3.87
N ASP A 295 21.27 -15.30 2.74
CA ASP A 295 20.70 -16.16 1.70
C ASP A 295 21.63 -16.38 0.50
N LEU A 296 22.87 -15.88 0.56
CA LEU A 296 23.85 -15.99 -0.54
C LEU A 296 24.10 -17.43 -1.01
N HIS A 297 23.82 -18.43 -0.18
CA HIS A 297 23.91 -19.84 -0.58
C HIS A 297 23.05 -20.16 -1.82
N MET A 298 21.92 -19.47 -2.04
CA MET A 298 21.09 -19.68 -3.23
C MET A 298 21.82 -19.41 -4.54
N THR A 299 22.85 -18.55 -4.53
CA THR A 299 23.69 -18.25 -5.71
C THR A 299 24.60 -19.41 -6.13
N ARG A 300 24.69 -20.46 -5.32
CA ARG A 300 25.52 -21.65 -5.56
C ARG A 300 24.71 -22.92 -5.75
N GLN A 301 23.39 -22.85 -5.62
CA GLN A 301 22.52 -24.01 -5.77
C GLN A 301 22.41 -24.37 -7.25
N GLU A 302 22.58 -25.65 -7.57
CA GLU A 302 22.45 -26.13 -8.95
C GLU A 302 21.01 -25.98 -9.46
N TYR A 303 20.03 -26.16 -8.57
CA TYR A 303 18.62 -26.04 -8.89
C TYR A 303 17.88 -25.17 -7.87
N ILE A 304 17.02 -24.30 -8.37
CA ILE A 304 16.21 -23.37 -7.57
C ILE A 304 14.74 -23.51 -7.99
N ASP A 305 13.85 -23.52 -7.01
CA ASP A 305 12.41 -23.54 -7.26
C ASP A 305 11.91 -22.16 -7.67
N ILE A 306 11.22 -22.11 -8.80
CA ILE A 306 10.62 -20.89 -9.36
C ILE A 306 9.14 -21.09 -9.61
N PHE A 307 8.44 -19.95 -9.71
CA PHE A 307 7.13 -19.87 -10.33
C PHE A 307 7.24 -19.06 -11.61
N TYR A 308 6.54 -19.48 -12.65
CA TYR A 308 6.46 -18.79 -13.93
C TYR A 308 5.01 -18.63 -14.40
N LEU A 309 4.72 -17.62 -15.21
CA LEU A 309 3.39 -17.44 -15.81
C LEU A 309 3.29 -18.22 -17.12
N LYS A 310 2.20 -18.97 -17.31
CA LYS A 310 1.98 -19.75 -18.54
C LYS A 310 1.85 -18.85 -19.78
N GLU A 311 1.23 -17.69 -19.62
CA GLU A 311 1.01 -16.72 -20.71
C GLU A 311 2.28 -15.94 -21.07
N ASP A 312 3.24 -15.87 -20.14
CA ASP A 312 4.52 -15.19 -20.34
C ASP A 312 5.63 -15.91 -19.55
N PRO A 313 6.23 -16.97 -20.14
CA PRO A 313 7.26 -17.78 -19.49
C PRO A 313 8.51 -16.97 -19.06
N SER A 314 8.75 -15.81 -19.66
CA SER A 314 9.86 -14.93 -19.25
C SER A 314 9.66 -14.34 -17.85
N ARG A 315 8.41 -14.29 -17.36
CA ARG A 315 8.09 -13.76 -16.04
C ARG A 315 8.17 -14.85 -14.99
N ILE A 316 9.28 -14.82 -14.27
CA ILE A 316 9.54 -15.74 -13.18
C ILE A 316 9.70 -15.01 -11.84
N ALA A 317 9.49 -15.74 -10.74
CA ALA A 317 9.85 -15.35 -9.40
C ALA A 317 10.35 -16.57 -8.62
N PHE A 318 11.27 -16.36 -7.68
CA PHE A 318 11.69 -17.45 -6.79
C PHE A 318 10.55 -17.84 -5.85
N ALA A 319 10.43 -19.14 -5.56
CA ALA A 319 9.40 -19.62 -4.65
C ALA A 319 9.50 -18.96 -3.26
N SER A 320 10.72 -18.78 -2.74
CA SER A 320 11.00 -18.10 -1.46
C SER A 320 10.35 -16.71 -1.38
N ASP A 321 10.38 -15.97 -2.47
CA ASP A 321 10.00 -14.55 -2.49
C ASP A 321 8.48 -14.41 -2.45
N LEU A 322 7.79 -15.42 -2.97
CA LEU A 322 6.33 -15.46 -2.96
C LEU A 322 5.78 -15.86 -1.59
N GLU A 323 6.54 -16.62 -0.78
CA GLU A 323 6.12 -17.00 0.57
C GLU A 323 6.04 -15.78 1.51
N GLU A 324 6.88 -14.77 1.30
CA GLU A 324 6.91 -13.55 2.11
C GLU A 324 5.80 -12.54 1.76
N ILE A 325 5.09 -12.74 0.64
CA ILE A 325 4.03 -11.84 0.19
C ILE A 325 2.72 -12.16 0.92
N ASN A 326 2.30 -11.24 1.78
CA ASN A 326 1.06 -11.28 2.55
C ASN A 326 -0.12 -10.63 1.81
#